data_AF-A0A401SKD7-F1
#
_entry.id   AF-A0A401SKD7-F1
#
_cell.length_a   1.000
_cell.length_b   1.000
_cell.length_c   1.000
_cell.angle_alpha   90.00
_cell.angle_beta   90.00
_cell.angle_gamma   90.00
#
_symmetry.space_group_name_H-M   'P 1'
#
loop_
_entity.id
_entity.type
_entity.pdbx_description
1 polymer ?
#
loop_
_entity_poly.entity_id
_entity_poly.type
_entity_poly.pdbx_seq_one_letter_code
_entity_poly.pdbx_strand_id
1 'polypeptide(L)'
;MTEPGSFFTYAKFDGILSLAASGATTVLESMISQHLVDEPLFSVYLTRQDGQSGSEVVFGGVDSSLYTGQINWVPVTRGADWQILIDK
;
A
#
# COMPACT_ATOMS: atom_id res chain seq x y z
N MET A 1 1.99 18.46 13.29
CA MET A 1 2.27 17.18 13.97
C MET A 1 3.78 17.03 14.02
N THR A 2 4.34 16.75 15.18
CA THR A 2 5.77 16.45 15.34
C THR A 2 5.82 14.99 15.74
N GLU A 3 6.62 14.17 15.05
CA GLU A 3 6.79 12.78 15.49
C GLU A 3 7.47 12.80 16.87
N PRO A 4 6.85 12.22 17.91
CA PRO A 4 7.46 12.11 19.21
C PRO A 4 8.33 10.85 19.23
N GLY A 5 9.64 11.01 19.05
CA GLY A 5 10.56 9.88 19.11
C GLY A 5 11.95 10.18 18.53
N SER A 6 12.82 9.19 18.58
CA SER A 6 14.11 9.18 17.87
C SER A 6 14.09 8.20 16.69
N PHE A 7 12.92 7.67 16.31
CA PHE A 7 12.83 6.64 15.29
C PHE A 7 13.38 7.14 13.95
N PHE A 8 12.96 8.32 13.46
CA PHE A 8 13.52 8.88 12.22
C PHE A 8 15.01 9.25 12.34
N THR A 9 15.55 9.45 13.55
CA THR A 9 16.99 9.69 13.74
C THR A 9 17.82 8.43 13.44
N TYR A 10 17.28 7.24 13.71
CA TYR A 10 17.98 5.96 13.56
C TYR A 10 17.46 5.10 12.41
N ALA A 11 16.33 5.48 11.81
CA ALA A 11 15.77 4.81 10.66
C ALA A 11 16.72 4.90 9.46
N LYS A 12 16.80 3.81 8.68
CA LYS A 12 17.60 3.74 7.45
C LYS A 12 16.79 4.15 6.21
N PHE A 13 15.93 5.14 6.33
CA PHE A 13 15.16 5.68 5.21
C PHE A 13 15.09 7.22 5.32
N ASP A 14 15.01 7.90 4.18
CA ASP A 14 15.00 9.37 4.12
C ASP A 14 13.60 9.98 4.14
N GLY A 15 12.56 9.18 3.86
CA GLY A 15 11.18 9.66 3.86
C GLY A 15 10.13 8.54 3.87
N ILE A 16 8.87 8.96 3.95
CA ILE A 16 7.71 8.08 3.91
C ILE A 16 6.93 8.35 2.62
N LEU A 17 6.64 7.28 1.89
CA LEU A 17 5.68 7.30 0.80
C LEU A 17 4.29 6.91 1.32
N SER A 18 3.37 7.87 1.37
CA SER A 18 1.99 7.57 1.78
C SER A 18 1.16 7.05 0.60
N LEU A 19 0.50 5.91 0.81
CA LEU A 19 -0.44 5.30 -0.15
C LEU A 19 -1.92 5.57 0.18
N ALA A 20 -2.17 6.23 1.31
CA ALA A 20 -3.48 6.76 1.69
C ALA A 20 -3.28 8.17 2.27
N ALA A 21 -4.19 9.08 1.94
CA ALA A 21 -4.18 10.42 2.53
C ALA A 21 -5.60 10.97 2.59
N SER A 22 -5.94 11.60 3.71
CA SER A 22 -7.15 12.41 3.82
C SER A 22 -6.81 13.84 3.48
N GLY A 23 -7.37 14.36 2.38
CA GLY A 23 -7.24 15.77 1.98
C GLY A 23 -6.00 16.12 1.17
N ALA A 24 -5.27 15.13 0.63
CA ALA A 24 -4.18 15.33 -0.30
C ALA A 24 -4.18 14.24 -1.37
N THR A 25 -3.74 14.58 -2.59
CA THR A 25 -3.58 13.61 -3.68
C THR A 25 -2.42 12.67 -3.37
N THR A 26 -2.69 11.38 -3.35
CA THR A 26 -1.71 10.30 -3.18
C THR A 26 -0.91 10.06 -4.46
N VAL A 27 0.18 9.31 -4.35
CA VAL A 27 0.97 8.89 -5.51
C VAL A 27 0.17 8.01 -6.47
N LEU A 28 -0.66 7.11 -5.95
CA LEU A 28 -1.54 6.28 -6.77
C LEU A 28 -2.56 7.14 -7.55
N GLU A 29 -3.23 8.08 -6.89
CA GLU A 29 -4.18 8.98 -7.56
C GLU A 29 -3.48 9.83 -8.65
N SER A 30 -2.24 10.25 -8.40
CA SER A 30 -1.42 10.95 -9.38
C SER A 30 -1.10 10.07 -10.59
N MET A 31 -0.79 8.78 -10.38
CA MET A 31 -0.54 7.84 -11.48
C MET A 31 -1.81 7.54 -12.28
N ILE A 32 -2.95 7.36 -11.61
CA ILE A 32 -4.26 7.13 -12.24
C ILE A 32 -4.64 8.34 -13.10
N SER A 33 -4.56 9.55 -12.55
CA SER A 33 -4.93 10.77 -13.30
C SER A 33 -4.05 10.99 -14.53
N GLN A 34 -2.77 10.60 -14.46
CA GLN A 34 -1.82 10.67 -15.56
C GLN A 34 -1.86 9.46 -16.51
N HIS A 35 -2.74 8.49 -16.27
CA HIS A 35 -2.88 7.27 -17.09
C HIS A 35 -1.56 6.47 -17.17
N LEU A 36 -0.83 6.41 -16.05
CA LEU A 36 0.46 5.70 -15.93
C LEU A 36 0.31 4.26 -15.41
N VAL A 37 -0.92 3.84 -15.10
CA VAL A 37 -1.24 2.51 -14.58
C VAL A 37 -2.41 1.91 -15.37
N ASP A 38 -2.37 0.61 -15.60
CA ASP A 38 -3.41 -0.11 -16.35
C ASP A 38 -4.71 -0.23 -15.53
N GLU A 39 -4.58 -0.54 -14.24
CA GLU A 39 -5.71 -0.63 -13.30
C GLU A 39 -5.60 0.40 -12.16
N PRO A 40 -6.72 0.93 -11.63
CA PRO A 40 -6.70 1.92 -10.56
C PRO A 40 -6.49 1.28 -9.17
N LEU A 41 -5.45 0.46 -9.03
CA LEU A 41 -5.13 -0.26 -7.79
C LEU A 41 -3.62 -0.42 -7.58
N PHE A 42 -3.24 -0.84 -6.39
CA PHE A 42 -1.91 -1.39 -6.10
C PHE A 42 -2.06 -2.67 -5.29
N SER A 43 -1.04 -3.52 -5.33
CA SER A 43 -0.96 -4.72 -4.51
C SER A 43 0.37 -4.76 -3.76
N VAL A 44 0.36 -5.40 -2.59
CA VAL A 44 1.53 -5.58 -1.73
C VAL A 44 1.73 -7.06 -1.48
N TYR A 45 2.89 -7.58 -1.84
CA TYR A 45 3.33 -8.92 -1.48
C TYR A 45 4.43 -8.81 -0.42
N LEU A 46 4.31 -9.61 0.64
CA LEU A 46 5.29 -9.66 1.73
C LEU A 46 5.90 -11.05 1.80
N THR A 47 7.23 -11.13 1.79
CA THR A 47 7.94 -12.38 2.08
C THR A 47 7.70 -12.79 3.53
N ARG A 48 7.63 -14.10 3.77
CA ARG A 48 7.25 -14.66 5.08
C ARG A 48 8.35 -14.57 6.13
N GLN A 49 9.61 -14.47 5.72
CA GLN A 49 10.75 -14.55 6.62
C GLN A 49 11.49 -13.22 6.70
N ASP A 50 11.70 -12.77 7.92
CA ASP A 50 12.47 -11.57 8.22
C ASP A 50 13.88 -11.66 7.61
N GLY A 51 14.30 -10.57 6.96
CA GLY A 51 15.61 -10.47 6.33
C GLY A 51 15.70 -11.08 4.92
N GLN A 52 14.62 -11.64 4.38
CA GLN A 52 14.59 -12.06 2.98
C GLN A 52 14.14 -10.93 2.05
N SER A 53 14.90 -10.74 0.97
CA SER A 53 14.49 -9.93 -0.17
C SER A 53 13.34 -10.61 -0.93
N GLY A 54 12.43 -9.82 -1.50
CA GLY A 54 11.36 -10.32 -2.37
C GLY A 54 9.97 -9.79 -2.05
N SER A 55 9.80 -8.98 -1.01
CA SER A 55 8.57 -8.19 -0.85
C SER A 55 8.46 -7.17 -1.98
N GLU A 56 7.26 -6.96 -2.48
CA GLU A 56 7.01 -6.13 -3.65
C GLU A 56 5.76 -5.27 -3.46
N VAL A 57 5.80 -4.07 -4.06
CA VAL A 57 4.62 -3.23 -4.26
C VAL A 57 4.43 -3.08 -5.76
N VAL A 58 3.28 -3.53 -6.26
CA VAL A 58 2.91 -3.42 -7.68
C VAL A 58 1.87 -2.34 -7.83
N PHE A 59 2.16 -1.32 -8.64
CA PHE A 59 1.18 -0.31 -9.03
C PHE A 59 0.54 -0.70 -10.36
N GLY A 60 -0.78 -0.56 -10.46
CA GLY A 60 -1.49 -0.80 -11.71
C GLY A 60 -1.92 -2.23 -11.99
N GLY A 61 -1.77 -3.15 -11.03
CA GLY A 61 -2.18 -4.54 -11.20
C GLY A 61 -1.80 -5.44 -10.04
N VAL A 62 -1.98 -6.74 -10.25
CA VAL A 62 -1.61 -7.80 -9.31
C VAL A 62 -0.78 -8.87 -10.03
N ASP A 63 0.39 -9.19 -9.50
CA ASP A 63 1.20 -10.29 -10.04
C ASP A 63 0.62 -11.65 -9.59
N SER A 64 0.02 -12.37 -10.55
CA SER A 64 -0.54 -13.71 -10.36
C SER A 64 0.48 -14.78 -9.96
N SER A 65 1.78 -14.54 -10.16
CA SER A 65 2.84 -15.46 -9.74
C SER A 65 3.11 -15.42 -8.23
N LEU A 66 2.67 -14.35 -7.54
CA LEU A 66 2.93 -14.11 -6.12
C LEU A 66 1.83 -14.62 -5.19
N TYR A 67 0.74 -15.18 -5.72
CA TYR A 67 -0.33 -15.77 -4.91
C TYR A 67 -0.90 -17.05 -5.55
N THR A 68 -1.68 -17.78 -4.78
CA THR A 68 -2.42 -18.95 -5.26
C THR A 68 -3.89 -18.78 -4.91
N GLY A 69 -4.78 -19.40 -5.70
CA GLY A 69 -6.22 -19.26 -5.52
C GLY A 69 -6.78 -17.97 -6.13
N GLN A 70 -7.78 -17.39 -5.48
CA GLN A 70 -8.51 -16.21 -5.96
C GLN A 70 -8.45 -15.08 -4.93
N ILE A 71 -8.45 -13.84 -5.43
CA ILE A 71 -8.54 -12.63 -4.60
C ILE A 71 -9.99 -12.43 -4.16
N ASN A 72 -10.20 -12.29 -2.85
CA ASN A 72 -11.50 -11.94 -2.28
C ASN A 72 -11.55 -10.44 -2.00
N TRP A 73 -12.48 -9.73 -2.63
CA TRP A 73 -12.65 -8.29 -2.46
C TRP A 73 -13.64 -7.98 -1.33
N VAL A 74 -13.24 -7.13 -0.40
CA VAL A 74 -14.07 -6.69 0.72
C VAL A 74 -14.23 -5.16 0.64
N PRO A 75 -15.47 -4.63 0.69
CA PRO A 75 -15.68 -3.19 0.67
C PRO A 75 -15.14 -2.51 1.94
N VAL A 76 -14.55 -1.33 1.77
CA VAL A 76 -14.08 -0.50 2.89
C VAL A 76 -15.25 0.14 3.64
N THR A 77 -15.09 0.34 4.95
CA THR A 77 -16.14 0.92 5.80
C THR A 77 -16.08 2.44 5.91
N ARG A 78 -14.92 3.05 5.62
CA ARG A 78 -14.70 4.51 5.69
C ARG A 78 -13.85 4.96 4.51
N GLY A 79 -14.30 5.99 3.79
CA GLY A 79 -13.54 6.57 2.69
C GLY A 79 -12.21 7.15 3.18
N ALA A 80 -11.15 6.99 2.37
CA ALA A 80 -9.75 7.37 2.63
C ALA A 80 -8.97 6.52 3.66
N ASP A 81 -9.60 5.53 4.29
CA ASP A 81 -8.94 4.56 5.15
C ASP A 81 -9.06 3.14 4.57
N TRP A 82 -7.98 2.38 4.59
CA TRP A 82 -7.99 0.94 4.28
C TRP A 82 -8.55 0.12 5.45
N GLN A 83 -9.76 0.48 5.90
CA GLN A 83 -10.46 -0.15 7.01
C GLN A 83 -11.58 -1.05 6.49
N ILE A 84 -11.59 -2.31 6.94
CA ILE A 84 -12.64 -3.29 6.64
C ILE A 84 -13.32 -3.76 7.93
N LEU A 85 -14.56 -4.24 7.80
CA LEU A 85 -15.26 -4.96 8.87
C LEU A 85 -14.87 -6.44 8.81
N ILE A 86 -14.60 -7.05 9.96
CA ILE A 86 -14.38 -8.49 10.09
C ILE A 86 -15.43 -9.02 11.08
N ASP A 87 -16.23 -9.98 10.62
CA ASP A 87 -17.17 -10.69 11.49
C ASP A 87 -16.41 -11.59 12.46
N LYS A 88 -16.91 -11.68 13.70
CA LYS A 88 -16.30 -12.49 14.77
C LYS A 88 -16.51 -13.98 14.57
#